data_AF-A0A1X7G7P1-F1
#
_entry.id   AF-A0A1X7G7P1-F1
#
_cell.length_a   1.000
_cell.length_b   1.000
_cell.length_c   1.000
_cell.angle_alpha   90.00
_cell.angle_beta   90.00
_cell.angle_gamma   90.00
#
_symmetry.space_group_name_H-M   'P 1'
#
loop_
_entity.id
_entity.type
_entity.pdbx_description
1 polymer ?
#
loop_
_entity_poly.entity_id
_entity_poly.type
_entity_poly.pdbx_seq_one_letter_code
_entity_poly.pdbx_strand_id
1 'polypeptide(L)'
;MMVRWRSLAFVGVAAALAPLAVGGASAQAASGSLAVTTLGRQGGKVATTVTVVAVSSGRTYTVKSGKRISLPTGQYIAMADIGESTTDGFGIDTLGAKVVKVSGSTSVTLDARQGKAVKVALDAPADVIGPPRISAQVCAATVSDMPSAYSVGAWNDAGSLYVIPNSSKLLQFGYLAQWSGDDSYIAVKKTTGIPATPGGTFKRANMATVRFSVRGGTQMARQHGVALQARPKTDDCTSDLMAEVHADSAPYSATAHVTPGTWQPRDDVYANNGDHVSGGFPKVRTLKAGQSVIQPFGRAVWGPLHYLPTVWQKSVYFVPEALIGDPDVGVTATDPTKETVVLSKGGTTVKKKTLTNWGNSGAEFSARISSAGWYRLTVDAQRHRPGITFPAGMLSSRVTLDWYFKADPAKSAVAPVFLTRFLPSGLNTRNQAAPNSTTTVNVSAVRGSQNPDTKFTKVTAKSVKVWSSADGGKTWKAATVKRSGSAWQATVRNPASGAVALRSEVKDAAGNRSVQTVYRAYAIG
;
A
#
# COMPACT_ATOMS: atom_id res chain seq x y z
N MET A 1 -7.35 7.50 11.45
CA MET A 1 -7.82 8.70 12.17
C MET A 1 -8.43 9.65 11.14
N MET A 2 -9.71 10.01 11.31
CA MET A 2 -10.51 10.78 10.35
C MET A 2 -9.86 12.13 10.00
N VAL A 3 -9.75 12.40 8.70
CA VAL A 3 -9.36 13.69 8.13
C VAL A 3 -10.54 14.65 8.27
N ARG A 4 -10.44 15.63 9.17
CA ARG A 4 -11.32 16.81 9.22
C ARG A 4 -10.72 17.89 8.33
N TRP A 5 -11.33 18.15 7.18
CA TRP A 5 -11.07 19.37 6.42
C TRP A 5 -11.80 20.53 7.10
N ARG A 6 -11.03 21.54 7.53
CA ARG A 6 -11.56 22.81 8.03
C ARG A 6 -11.66 23.78 6.84
N SER A 7 -12.88 24.14 6.48
CA SER A 7 -13.15 25.24 5.55
C SER A 7 -12.95 26.58 6.24
N LEU A 8 -12.23 27.48 5.58
CA LEU A 8 -12.04 28.88 5.96
C LEU A 8 -13.34 29.66 5.74
N ALA A 9 -13.79 30.40 6.75
CA ALA A 9 -14.90 31.33 6.64
C ALA A 9 -14.40 32.69 6.13
N PHE A 10 -14.94 33.16 5.01
CA PHE A 10 -14.86 34.56 4.59
C PHE A 10 -16.02 35.32 5.26
N VAL A 11 -15.69 36.38 5.98
CA VAL A 11 -16.65 37.37 6.48
C VAL A 11 -16.86 38.40 5.38
N GLY A 12 -18.08 38.45 4.85
CA GLY A 12 -18.56 39.50 3.96
C GLY A 12 -19.92 39.98 4.45
N VAL A 13 -19.96 41.20 4.96
CA VAL A 13 -21.19 41.91 5.35
C VAL A 13 -21.76 42.58 4.10
N ALA A 14 -23.01 42.29 3.74
CA ALA A 14 -23.82 43.19 2.91
C ALA A 14 -25.33 42.91 3.05
N ALA A 15 -26.00 43.94 3.60
CA ALA A 15 -27.33 44.47 3.30
C ALA A 15 -28.51 43.56 2.91
N ALA A 16 -29.58 43.71 3.68
CA ALA A 16 -30.93 43.26 3.41
C ALA A 16 -31.51 43.82 2.10
N LEU A 17 -32.23 42.98 1.36
CA LEU A 17 -33.40 43.30 0.53
C LEU A 17 -34.10 41.97 0.24
N ALA A 18 -35.29 41.78 0.83
CA ALA A 18 -36.17 40.67 0.51
C ALA A 18 -37.01 41.04 -0.73
N PRO A 19 -37.13 40.11 -1.69
CA PRO A 19 -38.36 39.95 -2.43
C PRO A 19 -39.01 38.62 -2.03
N LEU A 20 -40.30 38.69 -1.73
CA LEU A 20 -41.23 37.58 -1.66
C LEU A 20 -41.13 36.72 -2.93
N ALA A 21 -40.34 35.65 -2.87
CA ALA A 21 -40.52 34.50 -3.72
C ALA A 21 -41.45 33.56 -2.96
N VAL A 22 -42.69 33.43 -3.42
CA VAL A 22 -43.62 32.37 -3.03
C VAL A 22 -42.83 31.06 -3.16
N GLY A 23 -42.51 30.47 -2.02
CA GLY A 23 -41.84 29.19 -1.96
C GLY A 23 -42.72 28.18 -2.65
N GLY A 24 -42.34 27.82 -3.89
CA GLY A 24 -42.68 26.50 -4.40
C GLY A 24 -42.16 25.53 -3.37
N ALA A 25 -43.09 24.94 -2.60
CA ALA A 25 -42.78 23.90 -1.66
C ALA A 25 -41.90 22.90 -2.41
N SER A 26 -40.62 22.81 -2.01
CA SER A 26 -39.77 21.74 -2.46
C SER A 26 -40.55 20.49 -2.12
N ALA A 27 -41.03 19.77 -3.14
CA ALA A 27 -41.81 18.56 -2.93
C ALA A 27 -41.04 17.71 -1.92
N GLN A 28 -41.55 17.64 -0.69
CA GLN A 28 -40.97 16.86 0.38
C GLN A 28 -41.03 15.44 -0.15
N ALA A 29 -39.89 14.95 -0.67
CA ALA A 29 -39.81 13.61 -1.23
C ALA A 29 -40.44 12.67 -0.20
N ALA A 30 -41.51 11.98 -0.58
CA ALA A 30 -42.34 11.21 0.34
C ALA A 30 -41.43 10.39 1.26
N SER A 31 -41.39 10.80 2.53
CA SER A 31 -40.43 10.24 3.49
C SER A 31 -41.00 8.95 4.03
N GLY A 32 -40.29 7.85 3.77
CA GLY A 32 -40.54 6.56 4.39
C GLY A 32 -39.62 6.36 5.59
N SER A 33 -39.73 5.20 6.21
CA SER A 33 -38.80 4.79 7.25
C SER A 33 -38.54 3.29 7.19
N LEU A 34 -37.35 2.89 7.58
CA LEU A 34 -36.93 1.49 7.61
C LEU A 34 -36.50 1.12 9.03
N ALA A 35 -37.07 0.05 9.57
CA ALA A 35 -36.50 -0.64 10.71
C ALA A 35 -35.89 -1.97 10.26
N VAL A 36 -34.64 -2.23 10.64
CA VAL A 36 -33.98 -3.50 10.34
C VAL A 36 -33.72 -4.23 11.64
N THR A 37 -34.28 -5.41 11.82
CA THR A 37 -34.01 -6.28 12.97
C THR A 37 -33.08 -7.41 12.55
N THR A 38 -32.08 -7.70 13.37
CA THR A 38 -31.17 -8.83 13.19
C THR A 38 -31.44 -9.87 14.27
N LEU A 39 -31.62 -11.12 13.86
CA LEU A 39 -31.76 -12.26 14.76
C LEU A 39 -30.54 -13.15 14.62
N GLY A 40 -30.00 -13.61 15.75
CA GLY A 40 -28.94 -14.61 15.82
C GLY A 40 -29.45 -16.00 15.46
N ARG A 41 -28.54 -16.98 15.39
CA ARG A 41 -28.83 -18.37 15.06
C ARG A 41 -29.65 -19.07 16.13
N GLN A 42 -29.68 -18.56 17.36
CA GLN A 42 -30.62 -19.01 18.41
C GLN A 42 -31.97 -18.28 18.38
N GLY A 43 -32.19 -17.38 17.41
CA GLY A 43 -33.42 -16.61 17.26
C GLY A 43 -33.53 -15.38 18.18
N GLY A 44 -32.58 -15.19 19.10
CA GLY A 44 -32.46 -13.98 19.92
C GLY A 44 -32.11 -12.75 19.08
N LYS A 45 -32.52 -11.56 19.53
CA LYS A 45 -32.15 -10.29 18.88
C LYS A 45 -30.66 -10.02 19.09
N VAL A 46 -29.94 -9.74 18.02
CA VAL A 46 -28.52 -9.36 18.08
C VAL A 46 -28.40 -7.86 17.83
N ALA A 47 -27.75 -7.13 18.73
CA ALA A 47 -27.52 -5.71 18.54
C ALA A 47 -26.27 -5.49 17.67
N THR A 48 -26.48 -5.17 16.40
CA THR A 48 -25.38 -4.84 15.46
C THR A 48 -25.68 -3.55 14.69
N THR A 49 -24.68 -3.01 14.00
CA THR A 49 -24.86 -1.91 13.05
C THR A 49 -25.31 -2.49 11.71
N VAL A 50 -26.38 -1.94 11.16
CA VAL A 50 -26.88 -2.27 9.82
C VAL A 50 -26.48 -1.16 8.86
N THR A 51 -25.81 -1.55 7.77
CA THR A 51 -25.51 -0.67 6.65
C THR A 51 -26.69 -0.69 5.67
N VAL A 52 -27.23 0.48 5.33
CA VAL A 52 -28.34 0.63 4.39
C VAL A 52 -27.87 1.47 3.21
N VAL A 53 -28.00 0.95 2.00
CA VAL A 53 -27.50 1.60 0.77
C VAL A 53 -28.67 1.89 -0.16
N ALA A 54 -28.84 3.14 -0.57
CA ALA A 54 -29.82 3.53 -1.59
C ALA A 54 -29.37 3.04 -2.97
N VAL A 55 -30.16 2.21 -3.64
CA VAL A 55 -29.78 1.59 -4.92
C VAL A 55 -29.59 2.63 -6.03
N SER A 56 -30.40 3.68 -6.05
CA SER A 56 -30.38 4.69 -7.11
C SER A 56 -29.22 5.68 -7.04
N SER A 57 -28.64 5.88 -5.85
CA SER A 57 -27.64 6.95 -5.63
C SER A 57 -26.35 6.48 -4.95
N GLY A 58 -26.32 5.26 -4.41
CA GLY A 58 -25.24 4.78 -3.56
C GLY A 58 -25.14 5.45 -2.20
N ARG A 59 -26.05 6.38 -1.87
CA ARG A 59 -26.03 7.01 -0.56
C ARG A 59 -26.19 5.97 0.55
N THR A 60 -25.26 6.00 1.50
CA THR A 60 -25.22 5.06 2.62
C THR A 60 -25.76 5.70 3.89
N TYR A 61 -26.42 4.87 4.67
CA TYR A 61 -26.96 5.16 5.97
C TYR A 61 -26.56 4.03 6.92
N THR A 62 -26.52 4.35 8.21
CA THR A 62 -26.31 3.32 9.24
C THR A 62 -27.42 3.43 10.27
N VAL A 63 -27.87 2.28 10.77
CA VAL A 63 -28.90 2.20 11.81
C VAL A 63 -28.55 1.04 12.74
N LYS A 64 -28.81 1.20 14.04
CA LYS A 64 -28.69 0.07 14.97
C LYS A 64 -29.86 -0.88 14.77
N SER A 65 -29.59 -2.18 14.87
CA SER A 65 -30.63 -3.21 14.78
C SER A 65 -31.81 -2.91 15.72
N GLY A 66 -33.02 -3.09 15.19
CA GLY A 66 -34.28 -2.80 15.87
C GLY A 66 -34.65 -1.31 15.97
N LYS A 67 -33.77 -0.39 15.53
CA LYS A 67 -34.09 1.04 15.44
C LYS A 67 -34.57 1.40 14.04
N ARG A 68 -35.34 2.49 13.98
CA ARG A 68 -35.92 3.03 12.74
C ARG A 68 -35.08 4.18 12.22
N ILE A 69 -34.89 4.24 10.91
CA ILE A 69 -34.24 5.33 10.19
C ILE A 69 -35.21 5.93 9.18
N SER A 70 -35.25 7.27 9.08
CA SER A 70 -36.03 7.98 8.06
C SER A 70 -35.27 7.99 6.74
N LEU A 71 -35.93 7.62 5.65
CA LEU A 71 -35.33 7.46 4.33
C LEU A 71 -36.30 7.97 3.25
N PRO A 72 -35.82 8.58 2.17
CA PRO A 72 -36.66 8.83 1.00
C PRO A 72 -37.31 7.55 0.48
N THR A 73 -38.51 7.65 -0.09
CA THR A 73 -39.11 6.53 -0.82
C THR A 73 -38.16 6.04 -1.92
N GLY A 74 -37.95 4.74 -2.02
CA GLY A 74 -36.99 4.16 -2.96
C GLY A 74 -36.62 2.71 -2.66
N GLN A 75 -35.68 2.18 -3.44
CA GLN A 75 -35.14 0.85 -3.25
C GLN A 75 -33.80 0.91 -2.50
N TYR A 76 -33.64 0.05 -1.52
CA TYR A 76 -32.49 0.00 -0.62
C TYR A 76 -31.97 -1.42 -0.45
N ILE A 77 -30.72 -1.53 -0.04
CA ILE A 77 -30.09 -2.77 0.38
C ILE A 77 -29.73 -2.61 1.86
N ALA A 78 -30.29 -3.43 2.72
CA ALA A 78 -29.94 -3.50 4.14
C ALA A 78 -29.02 -4.70 4.37
N MET A 79 -27.82 -4.47 4.91
CA MET A 79 -26.77 -5.47 5.09
C MET A 79 -26.21 -5.41 6.51
N ALA A 80 -25.88 -6.55 7.08
CA ALA A 80 -25.26 -6.62 8.40
C ALA A 80 -24.35 -7.85 8.52
N ASP A 81 -23.34 -7.70 9.37
CA ASP A 81 -22.70 -8.82 10.04
C ASP A 81 -23.40 -9.08 11.38
N ILE A 82 -23.89 -10.30 11.55
CA ILE A 82 -24.61 -10.77 12.74
C ILE A 82 -23.66 -11.71 13.49
N GLY A 83 -22.77 -11.11 14.28
CA GLY A 83 -21.84 -11.82 15.14
C GLY A 83 -22.47 -12.26 16.46
N GLU A 84 -22.34 -13.53 16.79
CA GLU A 84 -22.70 -14.14 18.07
C GLU A 84 -21.42 -14.58 18.79
N SER A 85 -20.89 -13.73 19.67
CA SER A 85 -19.69 -14.03 20.45
C SER A 85 -19.94 -15.20 21.42
N THR A 86 -18.92 -16.03 21.63
CA THR A 86 -18.87 -17.01 22.73
C THR A 86 -17.91 -16.51 23.81
N THR A 87 -18.01 -17.03 25.03
CA THR A 87 -17.13 -16.66 26.16
C THR A 87 -15.68 -17.10 25.96
N ASP A 88 -15.43 -18.10 25.10
CA ASP A 88 -14.15 -18.83 25.04
C ASP A 88 -13.48 -18.83 23.65
N GLY A 89 -13.93 -18.02 22.68
CA GLY A 89 -13.30 -18.00 21.35
C GLY A 89 -13.97 -17.11 20.30
N PHE A 90 -13.59 -17.31 19.04
CA PHE A 90 -14.26 -16.69 17.89
C PHE A 90 -15.70 -17.20 17.85
N GLY A 91 -16.65 -16.26 17.82
CA GLY A 91 -18.07 -16.55 17.80
C GLY A 91 -18.55 -17.19 16.49
N ILE A 92 -19.84 -17.13 16.23
CA ILE A 92 -20.39 -17.45 14.91
C ILE A 92 -20.74 -16.14 14.20
N ASP A 93 -20.33 -16.01 12.94
CA ASP A 93 -20.68 -14.86 12.12
C ASP A 93 -21.68 -15.24 11.03
N THR A 94 -22.73 -14.45 10.88
CA THR A 94 -23.68 -14.60 9.78
C THR A 94 -23.84 -13.29 9.02
N LEU A 95 -23.35 -13.28 7.78
CA LEU A 95 -23.57 -12.16 6.85
C LEU A 95 -24.99 -12.22 6.29
N GLY A 96 -25.72 -11.11 6.37
CA GLY A 96 -27.10 -11.01 5.88
C GLY A 96 -27.29 -9.78 5.00
N ALA A 97 -28.07 -9.94 3.92
CA ALA A 97 -28.50 -8.82 3.11
C ALA A 97 -29.91 -9.01 2.53
N LYS A 98 -30.69 -7.92 2.51
CA LYS A 98 -32.01 -7.87 1.86
C LYS A 98 -32.16 -6.61 1.03
N VAL A 99 -32.74 -6.78 -0.16
CA VAL A 99 -33.23 -5.69 -0.99
C VAL A 99 -34.64 -5.34 -0.51
N VAL A 100 -34.89 -4.06 -0.24
CA VAL A 100 -36.12 -3.57 0.37
C VAL A 100 -36.63 -2.36 -0.40
N LYS A 101 -37.93 -2.31 -0.68
CA LYS A 101 -38.59 -1.11 -1.18
C LYS A 101 -39.20 -0.36 0.00
N VAL A 102 -38.78 0.89 0.20
CA VAL A 102 -39.31 1.80 1.21
C VAL A 102 -40.29 2.74 0.52
N SER A 103 -41.55 2.72 0.94
CA SER A 103 -42.61 3.63 0.44
C SER A 103 -43.52 4.14 1.56
N GLY A 104 -43.10 3.95 2.82
CA GLY A 104 -43.85 4.23 4.04
C GLY A 104 -43.07 3.68 5.24
N SER A 105 -43.77 3.24 6.29
CA SER A 105 -43.14 2.55 7.42
C SER A 105 -42.86 1.08 7.06
N THR A 106 -41.62 0.77 6.71
CA THR A 106 -41.17 -0.56 6.34
C THR A 106 -40.35 -1.17 7.48
N SER A 107 -40.47 -2.47 7.69
CA SER A 107 -39.63 -3.23 8.61
C SER A 107 -39.16 -4.51 7.95
N VAL A 108 -37.91 -4.90 8.19
CA VAL A 108 -37.31 -6.11 7.63
C VAL A 108 -36.47 -6.82 8.68
N THR A 109 -36.44 -8.14 8.62
CA THR A 109 -35.59 -8.97 9.48
C THR A 109 -34.50 -9.66 8.66
N LEU A 110 -33.26 -9.56 9.13
CA LEU A 110 -32.12 -10.40 8.74
C LEU A 110 -31.98 -11.49 9.80
N ASP A 111 -32.31 -12.73 9.45
CA ASP A 111 -32.40 -13.85 10.39
C ASP A 111 -31.27 -14.84 10.16
N ALA A 112 -30.30 -14.89 11.07
CA ALA A 112 -29.11 -15.72 10.92
C ALA A 112 -29.41 -17.23 10.91
N ARG A 113 -30.59 -17.67 11.39
CA ARG A 113 -31.05 -19.07 11.25
C ARG A 113 -31.21 -19.50 9.80
N GLN A 114 -31.45 -18.54 8.90
CA GLN A 114 -31.52 -18.77 7.46
C GLN A 114 -30.14 -18.85 6.81
N GLY A 115 -29.08 -18.49 7.55
CA GLY A 115 -27.70 -18.54 7.09
C GLY A 115 -27.26 -19.96 6.74
N LYS A 116 -26.62 -20.09 5.58
CA LYS A 116 -25.97 -21.33 5.13
C LYS A 116 -24.47 -21.21 5.36
N ALA A 117 -23.87 -22.29 5.86
CA ALA A 117 -22.43 -22.33 6.12
C ALA A 117 -21.66 -22.12 4.81
N VAL A 118 -20.64 -21.27 4.84
CA VAL A 118 -19.72 -21.11 3.71
C VAL A 118 -18.80 -22.33 3.67
N LYS A 119 -19.09 -23.27 2.77
CA LYS A 119 -18.37 -24.57 2.69
C LYS A 119 -17.34 -24.53 1.58
N VAL A 120 -16.06 -24.54 1.97
CA VAL A 120 -14.95 -24.49 1.02
C VAL A 120 -14.07 -25.71 1.20
N ALA A 121 -13.72 -26.37 0.10
CA ALA A 121 -12.91 -27.57 0.09
C ALA A 121 -11.69 -27.42 -0.83
N LEU A 122 -10.58 -28.05 -0.45
CA LEU A 122 -9.35 -28.19 -1.21
C LEU A 122 -8.90 -29.65 -1.12
N ASP A 123 -8.34 -30.20 -2.19
CA ASP A 123 -7.56 -31.44 -2.19
C ASP A 123 -6.19 -31.22 -1.50
N ALA A 124 -6.24 -30.75 -0.26
CA ALA A 124 -5.10 -30.29 0.52
C ALA A 124 -4.06 -31.42 0.76
N PRO A 125 -2.78 -31.07 0.93
CA PRO A 125 -1.76 -32.05 1.32
C PRO A 125 -1.96 -32.51 2.77
N ALA A 126 -1.22 -33.55 3.18
CA ALA A 126 -1.37 -34.17 4.50
C ALA A 126 -0.96 -33.27 5.68
N ASP A 127 -0.08 -32.28 5.46
CA ASP A 127 0.36 -31.31 6.47
C ASP A 127 -0.71 -30.24 6.79
N VAL A 128 -1.76 -30.13 5.99
CA VAL A 128 -2.91 -29.25 6.27
C VAL A 128 -3.91 -30.01 7.15
N ILE A 129 -3.89 -29.73 8.45
CA ILE A 129 -4.69 -30.46 9.46
C ILE A 129 -5.97 -29.69 9.87
N GLY A 130 -5.99 -28.37 9.72
CA GLY A 130 -7.09 -27.50 10.16
C GLY A 130 -8.12 -27.15 9.08
N PRO A 131 -9.33 -26.70 9.48
CA PRO A 131 -10.27 -26.09 8.54
C PRO A 131 -9.69 -24.80 7.94
N PRO A 132 -10.14 -24.36 6.75
CA PRO A 132 -9.70 -23.08 6.24
C PRO A 132 -10.29 -21.93 7.05
N ARG A 133 -9.48 -20.88 7.22
CA ARG A 133 -9.97 -19.57 7.63
C ARG A 133 -10.61 -18.88 6.42
N ILE A 134 -11.82 -18.35 6.59
CA ILE A 134 -12.60 -17.75 5.53
C ILE A 134 -12.85 -16.28 5.87
N SER A 135 -12.49 -15.38 4.97
CA SER A 135 -12.92 -13.98 4.97
C SER A 135 -13.96 -13.79 3.87
N ALA A 136 -15.14 -13.30 4.20
CA ALA A 136 -16.23 -13.12 3.25
C ALA A 136 -16.84 -11.72 3.32
N GLN A 137 -17.43 -11.29 2.21
CA GLN A 137 -18.09 -10.00 2.06
C GLN A 137 -19.40 -10.15 1.29
N VAL A 138 -20.38 -9.34 1.66
CA VAL A 138 -21.58 -9.06 0.87
C VAL A 138 -21.54 -7.60 0.47
N CYS A 139 -21.70 -7.34 -0.83
CA CYS A 139 -21.57 -6.01 -1.41
C CYS A 139 -22.83 -5.62 -2.18
N ALA A 140 -23.16 -4.33 -2.17
CA ALA A 140 -24.13 -3.75 -3.08
C ALA A 140 -23.57 -3.75 -4.52
N ALA A 141 -24.06 -4.66 -5.36
CA ALA A 141 -23.67 -4.71 -6.77
C ALA A 141 -24.34 -3.59 -7.54
N THR A 142 -23.66 -3.03 -8.55
CA THR A 142 -24.21 -2.07 -9.53
C THR A 142 -24.54 -0.66 -9.02
N VAL A 143 -24.28 -0.37 -7.73
CA VAL A 143 -24.60 0.92 -7.12
C VAL A 143 -23.42 1.92 -7.19
N SER A 144 -22.20 1.45 -7.47
CA SER A 144 -20.99 2.28 -7.69
C SER A 144 -19.83 1.44 -8.25
N ASP A 145 -18.71 2.09 -8.54
CA ASP A 145 -17.49 1.52 -9.13
C ASP A 145 -16.56 0.80 -8.12
N MET A 146 -16.93 0.74 -6.83
CA MET A 146 -16.11 0.12 -5.76
C MET A 146 -16.94 -0.61 -4.68
N PRO A 147 -16.55 -1.81 -4.20
CA PRO A 147 -17.32 -2.64 -3.28
C PRO A 147 -17.02 -2.40 -1.79
N SER A 148 -15.82 -1.92 -1.42
CA SER A 148 -15.50 -1.57 -0.02
C SER A 148 -16.31 -0.36 0.47
N ALA A 149 -16.76 0.51 -0.44
CA ALA A 149 -17.63 1.63 -0.10
C ALA A 149 -19.01 1.19 0.45
N TYR A 150 -19.49 0.02 0.03
CA TYR A 150 -20.87 -0.44 0.27
C TYR A 150 -20.94 -1.95 0.57
N SER A 151 -20.17 -2.40 1.55
CA SER A 151 -20.13 -3.81 1.95
C SER A 151 -20.20 -4.02 3.46
N VAL A 152 -20.54 -5.26 3.82
CA VAL A 152 -20.33 -5.82 5.16
C VAL A 152 -19.51 -7.09 4.99
N GLY A 153 -18.57 -7.33 5.90
CA GLY A 153 -17.71 -8.50 5.84
C GLY A 153 -17.47 -9.08 7.22
N ALA A 154 -17.13 -10.36 7.25
CA ALA A 154 -16.83 -11.13 8.43
C ALA A 154 -15.72 -12.15 8.10
N TRP A 155 -15.06 -12.66 9.14
CA TRP A 155 -14.06 -13.69 8.97
C TRP A 155 -14.16 -14.70 10.10
N ASN A 156 -14.02 -15.99 9.78
CA ASN A 156 -14.07 -17.07 10.76
C ASN A 156 -13.52 -18.37 10.14
N ASP A 157 -13.38 -19.43 10.94
CA ASP A 157 -13.05 -20.75 10.43
C ASP A 157 -14.24 -21.41 9.74
N ALA A 158 -13.98 -22.31 8.80
CA ALA A 158 -15.04 -23.10 8.17
C ALA A 158 -15.83 -23.88 9.22
N GLY A 159 -17.16 -23.76 9.17
CA GLY A 159 -18.06 -24.26 10.22
C GLY A 159 -18.65 -23.16 11.10
N SER A 160 -17.99 -21.99 11.17
CA SER A 160 -18.39 -20.85 12.00
C SER A 160 -18.72 -19.58 11.20
N LEU A 161 -18.60 -19.61 9.87
CA LEU A 161 -19.04 -18.53 8.98
C LEU A 161 -20.25 -18.92 8.13
N TYR A 162 -21.29 -18.09 8.17
CA TYR A 162 -22.55 -18.29 7.47
C TYR A 162 -22.91 -17.06 6.64
N VAL A 163 -23.72 -17.26 5.59
CA VAL A 163 -24.32 -16.17 4.83
C VAL A 163 -25.78 -16.50 4.48
N ILE A 164 -26.68 -15.53 4.58
CA ILE A 164 -28.10 -15.68 4.22
C ILE A 164 -28.24 -15.61 2.69
N PRO A 165 -28.66 -16.69 2.01
CA PRO A 165 -28.80 -16.68 0.55
C PRO A 165 -29.78 -15.62 0.04
N ASN A 166 -29.47 -15.04 -1.12
CA ASN A 166 -30.25 -14.00 -1.78
C ASN A 166 -29.84 -13.88 -3.25
N SER A 167 -30.73 -14.28 -4.16
CA SER A 167 -30.44 -14.33 -5.60
C SER A 167 -30.47 -12.97 -6.32
N SER A 168 -30.70 -11.87 -5.60
CA SER A 168 -30.76 -10.54 -6.21
C SER A 168 -29.46 -10.18 -6.93
N LYS A 169 -29.57 -9.70 -8.17
CA LYS A 169 -28.44 -9.18 -8.96
C LYS A 169 -27.90 -7.85 -8.43
N LEU A 170 -28.61 -7.20 -7.51
CA LEU A 170 -28.15 -6.01 -6.78
C LEU A 170 -27.17 -6.36 -5.65
N LEU A 171 -26.87 -7.64 -5.45
CA LEU A 171 -25.90 -8.12 -4.48
C LEU A 171 -24.76 -8.84 -5.19
N GLN A 172 -23.60 -8.83 -4.55
CA GLN A 172 -22.49 -9.72 -4.84
C GLN A 172 -22.03 -10.36 -3.54
N PHE A 173 -21.51 -11.57 -3.64
CA PHE A 173 -20.86 -12.28 -2.57
C PHE A 173 -19.44 -12.62 -2.99
N GLY A 174 -18.46 -12.28 -2.17
CA GLY A 174 -17.07 -12.62 -2.36
C GLY A 174 -16.52 -13.31 -1.13
N TYR A 175 -15.63 -14.27 -1.31
CA TYR A 175 -14.91 -14.88 -0.21
C TYR A 175 -13.48 -15.25 -0.61
N LEU A 176 -12.61 -15.26 0.40
CA LEU A 176 -11.26 -15.80 0.38
C LEU A 176 -11.19 -16.90 1.44
N ALA A 177 -10.72 -18.08 1.07
CA ALA A 177 -10.45 -19.18 1.99
C ALA A 177 -8.95 -19.47 2.01
N GLN A 178 -8.39 -19.63 3.20
CA GLN A 178 -6.97 -19.93 3.42
C GLN A 178 -6.83 -21.21 4.23
N TRP A 179 -6.08 -22.17 3.71
CA TRP A 179 -5.57 -23.32 4.47
C TRP A 179 -4.08 -23.10 4.75
N SER A 180 -3.65 -23.49 5.94
CA SER A 180 -2.27 -23.35 6.38
C SER A 180 -1.69 -24.72 6.71
N GLY A 181 -0.56 -25.05 6.10
CA GLY A 181 0.34 -26.16 6.44
C GLY A 181 1.78 -25.65 6.40
N ASP A 182 2.69 -26.41 5.81
CA ASP A 182 4.04 -25.93 5.48
C ASP A 182 3.98 -24.77 4.47
N ASP A 183 3.04 -24.86 3.52
CA ASP A 183 2.68 -23.82 2.56
C ASP A 183 1.27 -23.28 2.86
N SER A 184 1.00 -22.05 2.43
CA SER A 184 -0.36 -21.50 2.43
C SER A 184 -1.10 -21.86 1.14
N TYR A 185 -2.38 -22.22 1.23
CA TYR A 185 -3.25 -22.41 0.06
C TYR A 185 -4.40 -21.42 0.14
N ILE A 186 -4.61 -20.63 -0.90
CA ILE A 186 -5.54 -19.49 -0.89
C ILE A 186 -6.46 -19.57 -2.10
N ALA A 187 -7.76 -19.64 -1.86
CA ALA A 187 -8.76 -19.61 -2.89
C ALA A 187 -9.65 -18.38 -2.75
N VAL A 188 -9.81 -17.62 -3.83
CA VAL A 188 -10.75 -16.49 -3.89
C VAL A 188 -11.83 -16.75 -4.94
N LYS A 189 -13.08 -16.41 -4.62
CA LYS A 189 -14.20 -16.54 -5.55
C LYS A 189 -15.25 -15.48 -5.29
N LYS A 190 -15.93 -15.08 -6.36
CA LYS A 190 -17.11 -14.22 -6.31
C LYS A 190 -18.31 -14.85 -6.99
N THR A 191 -19.50 -14.35 -6.64
CA THR A 191 -20.76 -14.63 -7.32
C THR A 191 -21.62 -13.37 -7.42
N THR A 192 -22.43 -13.30 -8.46
CA THR A 192 -23.57 -12.38 -8.51
C THR A 192 -24.69 -12.97 -7.65
N GLY A 193 -25.24 -12.15 -6.76
CA GLY A 193 -26.09 -12.61 -5.66
C GLY A 193 -25.31 -13.42 -4.63
N ILE A 194 -26.03 -13.79 -3.57
CA ILE A 194 -25.58 -14.72 -2.53
C ILE A 194 -26.17 -16.10 -2.86
N PRO A 195 -25.32 -17.12 -3.16
CA PRO A 195 -25.78 -18.43 -3.61
C PRO A 195 -26.51 -19.21 -2.52
N ALA A 196 -27.39 -20.13 -2.93
CA ALA A 196 -28.09 -21.04 -2.01
C ALA A 196 -27.13 -22.00 -1.28
N THR A 197 -26.01 -22.34 -1.92
CA THR A 197 -24.92 -23.15 -1.37
C THR A 197 -23.62 -22.35 -1.46
N PRO A 198 -23.32 -21.51 -0.45
CA PRO A 198 -22.13 -20.66 -0.48
C PRO A 198 -20.85 -21.47 -0.32
N GLY A 199 -19.88 -21.21 -1.20
CA GLY A 199 -18.56 -21.85 -1.21
C GLY A 199 -18.19 -22.52 -2.54
N GLY A 200 -17.33 -23.52 -2.47
CA GLY A 200 -16.79 -24.20 -3.65
C GLY A 200 -15.69 -25.21 -3.35
N THR A 201 -15.34 -26.01 -4.35
CA THR A 201 -14.22 -26.97 -4.29
C THR A 201 -13.10 -26.49 -5.21
N PHE A 202 -11.87 -26.57 -4.72
CA PHE A 202 -10.66 -26.18 -5.43
C PHE A 202 -9.70 -27.37 -5.54
N LYS A 203 -8.85 -27.33 -6.56
CA LYS A 203 -7.81 -28.34 -6.80
C LYS A 203 -6.44 -27.68 -6.80
N ARG A 204 -5.46 -28.25 -6.10
CA ARG A 204 -4.07 -27.77 -6.05
C ARG A 204 -3.44 -27.72 -7.44
N ALA A 205 -3.74 -28.70 -8.29
CA ALA A 205 -3.28 -28.74 -9.67
C ALA A 205 -3.70 -27.51 -10.50
N ASN A 206 -4.74 -26.78 -10.09
CA ASN A 206 -5.24 -25.60 -10.77
C ASN A 206 -4.74 -24.27 -10.16
N MET A 207 -3.84 -24.33 -9.16
CA MET A 207 -3.33 -23.14 -8.48
C MET A 207 -2.03 -22.62 -9.12
N ALA A 208 -1.76 -21.34 -8.94
CA ALA A 208 -0.46 -20.72 -9.17
C ALA A 208 0.37 -20.77 -7.88
N THR A 209 1.67 -20.57 -7.96
CA THR A 209 2.59 -20.55 -6.81
C THR A 209 3.30 -19.20 -6.70
N VAL A 210 3.27 -18.61 -5.50
CA VAL A 210 4.02 -17.41 -5.14
C VAL A 210 4.98 -17.78 -4.03
N ARG A 211 6.29 -17.67 -4.30
CA ARG A 211 7.34 -17.87 -3.30
C ARG A 211 7.83 -16.52 -2.80
N PHE A 212 7.60 -16.25 -1.53
CA PHE A 212 8.13 -15.10 -0.82
C PHE A 212 9.57 -15.35 -0.42
N SER A 213 10.44 -14.38 -0.69
CA SER A 213 11.83 -14.38 -0.22
C SER A 213 12.04 -13.09 0.56
N VAL A 214 11.90 -13.16 1.88
CA VAL A 214 12.08 -12.01 2.78
C VAL A 214 13.51 -11.99 3.27
N ARG A 215 14.27 -10.98 2.85
CA ARG A 215 15.65 -10.78 3.26
C ARG A 215 15.73 -9.94 4.52
N GLY A 216 16.76 -10.12 5.33
CA GLY A 216 17.00 -9.33 6.54
C GLY A 216 18.03 -8.21 6.34
N GLY A 217 17.99 -7.23 7.24
CA GLY A 217 19.08 -6.28 7.47
C GLY A 217 18.83 -4.86 6.96
N THR A 218 17.93 -4.64 6.00
CA THR A 218 17.61 -3.29 5.48
C THR A 218 16.43 -2.64 6.18
N GLN A 219 15.71 -3.33 7.06
CA GLN A 219 14.43 -2.86 7.58
C GLN A 219 14.55 -2.24 8.97
N MET A 220 13.61 -1.37 9.30
CA MET A 220 13.58 -0.68 10.61
C MET A 220 13.20 -1.60 11.78
N ALA A 221 12.71 -2.80 11.51
CA ALA A 221 12.49 -3.83 12.50
C ALA A 221 12.68 -5.23 11.87
N ARG A 222 12.67 -6.27 12.71
CA ARG A 222 12.94 -7.64 12.27
C ARG A 222 11.70 -8.42 11.91
N GLN A 223 10.54 -8.11 12.51
CA GLN A 223 9.31 -8.85 12.29
C GLN A 223 8.65 -8.40 10.99
N HIS A 224 8.35 -9.36 10.13
CA HIS A 224 7.81 -9.19 8.79
C HIS A 224 6.61 -10.10 8.60
N GLY A 225 5.46 -9.53 8.27
CA GLY A 225 4.28 -10.25 7.79
C GLY A 225 4.15 -10.11 6.28
N VAL A 226 4.17 -11.23 5.54
CA VAL A 226 3.84 -11.24 4.11
C VAL A 226 2.40 -11.69 3.89
N ALA A 227 1.72 -11.02 2.97
CA ALA A 227 0.32 -11.29 2.66
C ALA A 227 0.03 -11.23 1.16
N LEU A 228 -1.09 -11.80 0.76
CA LEU A 228 -1.66 -11.70 -0.59
C LEU A 228 -3.06 -11.12 -0.54
N GLN A 229 -3.27 -10.06 -1.30
CA GLN A 229 -4.58 -9.42 -1.47
C GLN A 229 -5.12 -9.70 -2.86
N ALA A 230 -6.40 -10.08 -2.95
CA ALA A 230 -7.09 -10.18 -4.22
C ALA A 230 -7.28 -8.77 -4.80
N ARG A 231 -6.87 -8.59 -6.06
CA ARG A 231 -6.94 -7.31 -6.78
C ARG A 231 -7.49 -7.54 -8.18
N PRO A 232 -8.80 -7.85 -8.33
CA PRO A 232 -9.39 -8.07 -9.64
C PRO A 232 -9.19 -6.86 -10.55
N LYS A 233 -9.23 -7.07 -11.88
CA LYS A 233 -8.99 -6.01 -12.87
C LYS A 233 -9.99 -4.85 -12.74
N THR A 234 -11.21 -5.18 -12.37
CA THR A 234 -12.28 -4.25 -12.02
C THR A 234 -12.68 -4.60 -10.61
N ASP A 235 -12.79 -3.60 -9.75
CA ASP A 235 -13.09 -3.85 -8.35
C ASP A 235 -14.44 -4.56 -8.19
N ASP A 236 -14.45 -5.58 -7.34
CA ASP A 236 -15.62 -6.42 -7.07
C ASP A 236 -15.60 -6.93 -5.62
N CYS A 237 -16.61 -7.68 -5.18
CA CYS A 237 -16.74 -8.09 -3.79
C CYS A 237 -15.60 -8.99 -3.23
N THR A 238 -14.54 -9.22 -4.00
CA THR A 238 -13.30 -9.85 -3.54
C THR A 238 -12.13 -8.86 -3.41
N SER A 239 -12.27 -7.61 -3.89
CA SER A 239 -11.24 -6.58 -3.80
C SER A 239 -10.76 -6.42 -2.36
N ASP A 240 -9.45 -6.47 -2.20
CA ASP A 240 -8.73 -6.32 -0.93
C ASP A 240 -9.00 -7.42 0.12
N LEU A 241 -9.74 -8.48 -0.21
CA LEU A 241 -9.73 -9.70 0.59
C LEU A 241 -8.29 -10.23 0.66
N MET A 242 -7.83 -10.49 1.88
CA MET A 242 -6.42 -10.73 2.18
C MET A 242 -6.23 -12.06 2.91
N ALA A 243 -5.13 -12.74 2.57
CA ALA A 243 -4.57 -13.86 3.32
C ALA A 243 -3.19 -13.48 3.87
N GLU A 244 -2.97 -13.68 5.16
CA GLU A 244 -1.65 -13.55 5.78
C GLU A 244 -0.89 -14.87 5.54
N VAL A 245 0.15 -14.83 4.72
CA VAL A 245 0.86 -16.04 4.28
C VAL A 245 1.82 -16.53 5.36
N HIS A 246 2.58 -15.61 5.95
CA HIS A 246 3.54 -15.93 7.01
C HIS A 246 3.97 -14.66 7.73
N ALA A 247 4.23 -14.75 9.03
CA ALA A 247 4.79 -13.67 9.82
C ALA A 247 5.87 -14.19 10.77
N ASP A 248 7.10 -13.72 10.59
CA ASP A 248 8.25 -14.09 11.43
C ASP A 248 9.38 -13.03 11.33
N SER A 249 10.47 -13.24 12.04
CA SER A 249 11.69 -12.45 11.93
C SER A 249 12.44 -12.75 10.63
N ALA A 250 12.66 -11.73 9.80
CA ALA A 250 13.48 -11.88 8.61
C ALA A 250 14.95 -12.24 8.94
N PRO A 251 15.63 -13.06 8.12
CA PRO A 251 15.17 -13.58 6.84
C PRO A 251 14.39 -14.89 6.94
N TYR A 252 13.42 -15.07 6.04
CA TYR A 252 12.71 -16.33 5.83
C TYR A 252 12.20 -16.45 4.39
N SER A 253 11.68 -17.62 4.05
CA SER A 253 10.89 -17.84 2.84
C SER A 253 9.55 -18.47 3.20
N ALA A 254 8.52 -18.13 2.44
CA ALA A 254 7.20 -18.73 2.58
C ALA A 254 6.62 -18.97 1.19
N THR A 255 5.81 -20.01 1.03
CA THR A 255 5.14 -20.29 -0.24
C THR A 255 3.64 -20.20 -0.07
N ALA A 256 2.99 -19.61 -1.06
CA ALA A 256 1.55 -19.58 -1.18
C ALA A 256 1.10 -20.14 -2.54
N HIS A 257 0.14 -21.04 -2.51
CA HIS A 257 -0.58 -21.52 -3.68
C HIS A 257 -1.90 -20.79 -3.79
N VAL A 258 -2.14 -20.12 -4.92
CA VAL A 258 -3.31 -19.25 -5.08
C VAL A 258 -4.15 -19.62 -6.29
N THR A 259 -5.47 -19.42 -6.22
CA THR A 259 -6.32 -19.55 -7.42
C THR A 259 -5.86 -18.57 -8.50
N PRO A 260 -6.00 -18.92 -9.80
CA PRO A 260 -5.68 -18.02 -10.90
C PRO A 260 -6.44 -16.70 -10.77
N GLY A 261 -5.78 -15.59 -11.08
CA GLY A 261 -6.34 -14.27 -10.84
C GLY A 261 -5.26 -13.23 -10.64
N THR A 262 -5.68 -12.04 -10.24
CA THR A 262 -4.80 -10.91 -10.01
C THR A 262 -4.60 -10.70 -8.51
N TRP A 263 -3.34 -10.71 -8.10
CA TRP A 263 -2.91 -10.70 -6.72
C TRP A 263 -1.93 -9.57 -6.46
N GLN A 264 -2.09 -8.94 -5.30
CA GLN A 264 -1.20 -7.91 -4.78
C GLN A 264 -0.46 -8.50 -3.58
N PRO A 265 0.83 -8.83 -3.75
CA PRO A 265 1.66 -9.16 -2.60
C PRO A 265 1.82 -7.94 -1.70
N ARG A 266 2.06 -8.20 -0.42
CA ARG A 266 2.28 -7.18 0.61
C ARG A 266 3.34 -7.66 1.59
N ASP A 267 4.10 -6.71 2.11
CA ASP A 267 4.95 -6.88 3.29
C ASP A 267 4.54 -5.84 4.33
N ASP A 268 4.50 -6.24 5.59
CA ASP A 268 4.24 -5.39 6.75
C ASP A 268 5.33 -5.60 7.78
N VAL A 269 5.98 -4.51 8.19
CA VAL A 269 7.10 -4.55 9.11
C VAL A 269 6.64 -4.03 10.46
N TYR A 270 6.83 -4.84 11.50
CA TYR A 270 6.40 -4.54 12.86
C TYR A 270 7.61 -4.35 13.78
N ALA A 271 7.60 -3.29 14.57
CA ALA A 271 8.58 -3.09 15.62
C ALA A 271 8.28 -3.97 16.84
N ASN A 272 9.26 -4.10 17.74
CA ASN A 272 9.16 -4.93 18.94
C ASN A 272 8.04 -4.48 19.90
N ASN A 273 7.55 -3.25 19.78
CA ASN A 273 6.39 -2.74 20.54
C ASN A 273 5.04 -3.04 19.86
N GLY A 274 5.02 -3.80 18.75
CA GLY A 274 3.83 -4.14 17.97
C GLY A 274 3.43 -3.09 16.93
N ASP A 275 4.10 -1.94 16.87
CA ASP A 275 3.76 -0.90 15.90
C ASP A 275 4.07 -1.35 14.46
N HIS A 276 3.13 -1.09 13.55
CA HIS A 276 3.42 -1.10 12.12
C HIS A 276 4.35 0.06 11.76
N VAL A 277 5.57 -0.25 11.33
CA VAL A 277 6.62 0.77 11.13
C VAL A 277 6.96 0.99 9.67
N SER A 278 6.78 -0.02 8.83
CA SER A 278 7.07 0.02 7.40
C SER A 278 6.30 -1.10 6.71
N GLY A 279 6.45 -1.21 5.41
CA GLY A 279 5.78 -2.23 4.60
C GLY A 279 5.52 -1.69 3.21
N GLY A 280 4.87 -2.49 2.37
CA GLY A 280 4.50 -2.00 1.06
C GLY A 280 3.90 -3.01 0.11
N PHE A 281 3.59 -2.47 -1.07
CA PHE A 281 2.82 -3.13 -2.12
C PHE A 281 3.64 -3.14 -3.42
N PRO A 282 4.35 -4.25 -3.73
CA PRO A 282 4.99 -4.42 -5.02
C PRO A 282 3.98 -4.35 -6.17
N LYS A 283 4.44 -4.43 -7.41
CA LYS A 283 3.52 -4.45 -8.55
C LYS A 283 2.53 -5.63 -8.45
N VAL A 284 1.25 -5.33 -8.68
CA VAL A 284 0.18 -6.32 -8.89
C VAL A 284 0.59 -7.36 -9.94
N ARG A 285 0.26 -8.63 -9.71
CA ARG A 285 0.58 -9.75 -10.60
C ARG A 285 -0.68 -10.52 -10.99
N THR A 286 -0.89 -10.71 -12.29
CA THR A 286 -1.88 -11.66 -12.80
C THR A 286 -1.23 -13.02 -12.99
N LEU A 287 -1.76 -14.04 -12.32
CA LEU A 287 -1.23 -15.39 -12.27
C LEU A 287 -2.18 -16.37 -12.95
N LYS A 288 -1.61 -17.29 -13.73
CA LYS A 288 -2.32 -18.41 -14.36
C LYS A 288 -2.08 -19.69 -13.56
N ALA A 289 -2.97 -20.68 -13.70
CA ALA A 289 -2.78 -22.01 -13.12
C ALA A 289 -1.40 -22.59 -13.53
N GLY A 290 -0.71 -23.24 -12.60
CA GLY A 290 0.63 -23.81 -12.81
C GLY A 290 1.77 -22.79 -12.89
N GLN A 291 1.50 -21.48 -12.94
CA GLN A 291 2.55 -20.47 -12.96
C GLN A 291 3.24 -20.36 -11.58
N SER A 292 4.57 -20.29 -11.56
CA SER A 292 5.36 -20.05 -10.36
C SER A 292 6.10 -18.70 -10.47
N VAL A 293 6.07 -17.90 -9.42
CA VAL A 293 6.78 -16.62 -9.34
C VAL A 293 7.47 -16.46 -7.99
N ILE A 294 8.57 -15.68 -7.97
CA ILE A 294 9.22 -15.24 -6.74
C ILE A 294 8.86 -13.77 -6.48
N GLN A 295 8.45 -13.47 -5.25
CA GLN A 295 8.27 -12.13 -4.74
C GLN A 295 9.34 -11.85 -3.66
N PRO A 296 10.40 -11.11 -4.00
CA PRO A 296 11.39 -10.69 -3.02
C PRO A 296 10.87 -9.50 -2.20
N PHE A 297 11.33 -9.44 -0.95
CA PHE A 297 11.23 -8.29 -0.06
C PHE A 297 12.55 -8.11 0.70
N GLY A 298 12.88 -6.89 1.09
CA GLY A 298 14.08 -6.57 1.85
C GLY A 298 15.37 -6.59 1.04
N ARG A 299 15.32 -6.45 -0.29
CA ARG A 299 16.54 -6.56 -1.10
C ARG A 299 17.38 -5.29 -0.99
N ALA A 300 18.63 -5.43 -0.55
CA ALA A 300 19.60 -4.34 -0.66
C ALA A 300 19.84 -3.98 -2.14
N VAL A 301 19.97 -2.70 -2.49
CA VAL A 301 20.19 -1.55 -1.60
C VAL A 301 18.92 -0.71 -1.50
N TRP A 302 18.49 -0.37 -0.28
CA TRP A 302 17.40 0.58 -0.10
C TRP A 302 17.91 2.00 -0.30
N GLY A 303 17.20 2.81 -1.08
CA GLY A 303 17.60 4.17 -1.43
C GLY A 303 16.46 4.97 -2.06
N PRO A 304 16.75 6.14 -2.66
CA PRO A 304 15.73 7.01 -3.20
C PRO A 304 15.03 6.38 -4.40
N LEU A 305 13.70 6.44 -4.41
CA LEU A 305 12.92 5.69 -5.39
C LEU A 305 12.50 6.52 -6.61
N HIS A 306 12.10 7.79 -6.45
CA HIS A 306 11.60 8.53 -7.63
C HIS A 306 11.59 10.07 -7.61
N TYR A 307 11.50 10.75 -6.46
CA TYR A 307 11.33 12.20 -6.47
C TYR A 307 12.61 12.95 -6.83
N LEU A 308 12.51 13.83 -7.82
CA LEU A 308 13.57 14.76 -8.25
C LEU A 308 13.15 16.19 -7.93
N PRO A 309 14.09 17.15 -7.81
CA PRO A 309 13.73 18.55 -7.70
C PRO A 309 12.93 19.01 -8.92
N THR A 310 11.93 19.87 -8.73
CA THR A 310 11.15 20.48 -9.81
C THR A 310 11.23 21.99 -9.70
N VAL A 311 11.25 22.68 -10.84
CA VAL A 311 10.96 24.12 -10.89
C VAL A 311 9.47 24.28 -11.15
N TRP A 312 8.76 24.98 -10.28
CA TRP A 312 7.33 25.23 -10.40
C TRP A 312 6.98 26.55 -9.69
N GLN A 313 6.13 27.37 -10.31
CA GLN A 313 5.70 28.67 -9.77
C GLN A 313 6.86 29.56 -9.25
N LYS A 314 7.95 29.66 -10.04
CA LYS A 314 9.18 30.40 -9.70
C LYS A 314 9.89 29.89 -8.43
N SER A 315 9.70 28.62 -8.07
CA SER A 315 10.34 27.98 -6.91
C SER A 315 11.00 26.67 -7.31
N VAL A 316 12.09 26.32 -6.63
CA VAL A 316 12.59 24.95 -6.59
C VAL A 316 11.82 24.22 -5.49
N TYR A 317 11.15 23.15 -5.89
CA TYR A 317 10.30 22.31 -5.06
C TYR A 317 10.86 20.89 -4.97
N PHE A 318 10.80 20.29 -3.79
CA PHE A 318 11.27 18.93 -3.55
C PHE A 318 10.48 18.28 -2.41
N VAL A 319 10.04 17.04 -2.64
CA VAL A 319 9.38 16.21 -1.62
C VAL A 319 10.40 15.14 -1.20
N PRO A 320 10.89 15.17 0.06
CA PRO A 320 11.82 14.20 0.62
C PRO A 320 11.13 12.88 1.03
N GLU A 321 9.98 12.57 0.43
CA GLU A 321 9.40 11.26 0.57
C GLU A 321 10.19 10.24 -0.26
N ALA A 322 10.08 8.96 0.10
CA ALA A 322 10.69 7.88 -0.64
C ALA A 322 12.22 7.95 -0.84
N LEU A 323 12.94 8.50 0.14
CA LEU A 323 14.42 8.59 0.15
C LEU A 323 15.11 7.29 0.53
N ILE A 324 14.46 6.42 1.30
CA ILE A 324 14.98 5.12 1.70
C ILE A 324 13.85 4.09 1.60
N GLY A 325 13.80 3.37 0.48
CA GLY A 325 12.77 2.34 0.28
C GLY A 325 13.29 1.13 -0.48
N ASP A 326 12.50 0.05 -0.43
CA ASP A 326 12.82 -1.19 -1.11
C ASP A 326 12.71 -1.02 -2.64
N PRO A 327 13.76 -1.36 -3.40
CA PRO A 327 13.76 -1.20 -4.84
C PRO A 327 12.69 -2.06 -5.56
N ASP A 328 12.18 -3.13 -4.95
CA ASP A 328 11.24 -4.08 -5.57
C ASP A 328 9.78 -3.86 -5.14
N VAL A 329 9.54 -3.01 -4.15
CA VAL A 329 8.20 -2.75 -3.58
C VAL A 329 7.58 -1.47 -4.15
N GLY A 330 8.39 -0.54 -4.66
CA GLY A 330 7.89 0.71 -5.27
C GLY A 330 7.74 1.85 -4.26
N VAL A 331 7.07 2.93 -4.68
CA VAL A 331 7.22 4.26 -4.05
C VAL A 331 6.41 4.51 -2.79
N THR A 332 5.47 3.63 -2.46
CA THR A 332 4.50 3.80 -1.36
C THR A 332 4.98 3.21 -0.03
N ALA A 333 6.21 2.70 -0.01
CA ALA A 333 6.71 1.72 0.94
C ALA A 333 8.08 2.10 1.51
N THR A 334 8.20 3.35 1.96
CA THR A 334 9.50 3.92 2.30
C THR A 334 9.59 4.28 3.74
N ASP A 335 10.78 4.09 4.30
CA ASP A 335 10.99 4.36 5.71
C ASP A 335 10.95 5.87 5.99
N PRO A 336 10.39 6.27 7.14
CA PRO A 336 10.39 7.63 7.59
C PRO A 336 11.82 8.10 7.80
N THR A 337 12.08 9.32 7.33
CA THR A 337 13.38 9.97 7.45
C THR A 337 13.27 11.29 8.17
N LYS A 338 14.39 11.72 8.72
CA LYS A 338 14.66 13.11 9.07
C LYS A 338 15.78 13.59 8.17
N GLU A 339 15.57 14.71 7.51
CA GLU A 339 16.48 15.18 6.49
C GLU A 339 16.72 16.68 6.55
N THR A 340 17.92 17.09 6.15
CA THR A 340 18.25 18.49 5.92
C THR A 340 18.37 18.74 4.42
N VAL A 341 17.57 19.67 3.90
CA VAL A 341 17.57 20.08 2.51
C VAL A 341 18.14 21.48 2.39
N VAL A 342 19.12 21.68 1.51
CA VAL A 342 19.76 22.98 1.26
C VAL A 342 19.75 23.29 -0.22
N LEU A 343 19.15 24.41 -0.60
CA LEU A 343 19.28 25.00 -1.93
C LEU A 343 20.30 26.13 -1.88
N SER A 344 21.22 26.15 -2.83
CA SER A 344 22.21 27.21 -3.01
C SER A 344 22.33 27.62 -4.48
N LYS A 345 22.76 28.86 -4.69
CA LYS A 345 23.10 29.42 -6.01
C LYS A 345 24.50 30.02 -5.91
N GLY A 346 25.47 29.46 -6.64
CA GLY A 346 26.88 29.78 -6.42
C GLY A 346 27.29 29.43 -4.98
N GLY A 347 27.95 30.37 -4.29
CA GLY A 347 28.32 30.23 -2.87
C GLY A 347 27.22 30.55 -1.87
N THR A 348 26.07 31.06 -2.32
CA THR A 348 25.02 31.61 -1.43
C THR A 348 23.92 30.58 -1.18
N THR A 349 23.57 30.38 0.09
CA THR A 349 22.41 29.57 0.48
C THR A 349 21.12 30.33 0.19
N VAL A 350 20.25 29.78 -0.64
CA VAL A 350 18.92 30.32 -0.93
C VAL A 350 17.95 29.93 0.19
N LYS A 351 17.97 28.66 0.61
CA LYS A 351 17.15 28.17 1.72
C LYS A 351 17.74 26.89 2.30
N LYS A 352 17.64 26.74 3.61
CA LYS A 352 17.91 25.51 4.36
C LYS A 352 16.68 25.15 5.17
N LYS A 353 16.28 23.88 5.15
CA LYS A 353 15.13 23.39 5.93
C LYS A 353 15.42 21.98 6.44
N THR A 354 15.09 21.72 7.70
CA THR A 354 15.01 20.36 8.23
C THR A 354 13.58 19.88 8.12
N LEU A 355 13.42 18.68 7.60
CA LEU A 355 12.14 18.03 7.35
C LEU A 355 12.15 16.67 8.06
N THR A 356 10.96 16.22 8.43
CA THR A 356 10.74 14.88 8.98
C THR A 356 9.56 14.29 8.24
N ASN A 357 9.77 13.17 7.58
CA ASN A 357 8.76 12.40 6.88
C ASN A 357 8.17 11.32 7.81
N TRP A 358 7.61 11.73 8.95
CA TRP A 358 6.95 10.85 9.91
C TRP A 358 5.61 11.46 10.35
N GLY A 359 4.56 10.64 10.39
CA GLY A 359 3.19 11.06 10.67
C GLY A 359 2.43 11.49 9.40
N ASN A 360 1.40 12.34 9.55
CA ASN A 360 0.52 12.77 8.45
C ASN A 360 1.03 13.97 7.65
N SER A 361 2.31 14.34 7.77
CA SER A 361 2.82 15.55 7.12
C SER A 361 3.50 15.25 5.79
N GLY A 362 2.90 15.72 4.69
CA GLY A 362 3.55 15.89 3.38
C GLY A 362 4.63 16.97 3.46
N ALA A 363 5.72 16.66 4.16
CA ALA A 363 6.76 17.60 4.53
C ALA A 363 7.52 18.03 3.27
N GLU A 364 7.24 19.22 2.74
CA GLU A 364 7.83 19.68 1.48
C GLU A 364 8.93 20.74 1.67
N PHE A 365 9.88 20.76 0.73
CA PHE A 365 10.82 21.83 0.53
C PHE A 365 10.38 22.70 -0.65
N SER A 366 10.25 24.01 -0.42
CA SER A 366 10.01 24.98 -1.48
C SER A 366 10.84 26.23 -1.23
N ALA A 367 11.59 26.68 -2.24
CA ALA A 367 12.42 27.88 -2.19
C ALA A 367 12.23 28.69 -3.47
N ARG A 368 11.76 29.93 -3.33
CA ARG A 368 11.58 30.85 -4.45
C ARG A 368 12.94 31.20 -5.07
N ILE A 369 13.00 31.21 -6.39
CA ILE A 369 14.18 31.59 -7.17
C ILE A 369 13.85 32.81 -8.04
N SER A 370 14.76 33.77 -8.10
CA SER A 370 14.52 35.06 -8.78
C SER A 370 15.08 35.15 -10.19
N SER A 371 16.00 34.25 -10.55
CA SER A 371 16.74 34.33 -11.81
C SER A 371 17.15 32.96 -12.30
N ALA A 372 17.25 32.82 -13.63
CA ALA A 372 17.80 31.63 -14.24
C ALA A 372 19.29 31.46 -13.85
N GLY A 373 19.76 30.23 -13.74
CA GLY A 373 21.15 29.94 -13.41
C GLY A 373 21.38 28.54 -12.88
N TRP A 374 22.60 28.29 -12.44
CA TRP A 374 22.99 27.03 -11.80
C TRP A 374 22.66 27.05 -10.32
N TYR A 375 22.00 25.98 -9.88
CA TYR A 375 21.63 25.75 -8.49
C TYR A 375 22.18 24.41 -8.02
N ARG A 376 22.46 24.34 -6.72
CA ARG A 376 22.82 23.09 -6.05
C ARG A 376 21.81 22.80 -4.94
N LEU A 377 21.14 21.67 -5.04
CA LEU A 377 20.26 21.15 -4.00
C LEU A 377 20.93 19.93 -3.34
N THR A 378 21.20 20.01 -2.04
CA THR A 378 21.70 18.88 -1.25
C THR A 378 20.63 18.38 -0.29
N VAL A 379 20.63 17.07 -0.07
CA VAL A 379 19.76 16.37 0.88
C VAL A 379 20.63 15.44 1.71
N ASP A 380 20.48 15.48 3.03
CA ASP A 380 21.08 14.53 3.96
C ASP A 380 19.97 13.91 4.80
N ALA A 381 19.64 12.65 4.52
CA ALA A 381 18.50 11.95 5.08
C ALA A 381 18.95 10.77 5.92
N GLN A 382 18.41 10.68 7.13
CA GLN A 382 18.65 9.60 8.08
C GLN A 382 17.32 8.96 8.45
N ARG A 383 17.28 7.64 8.61
CA ARG A 383 16.08 6.97 9.10
C ARG A 383 15.69 7.52 10.47
N HIS A 384 14.41 7.78 10.66
CA HIS A 384 13.92 8.40 11.88
C HIS A 384 12.46 8.02 12.15
N ARG A 385 12.21 7.36 13.29
CA ARG A 385 10.87 7.07 13.81
C ARG A 385 10.90 7.21 15.34
N PRO A 386 10.27 8.25 15.91
CA PRO A 386 10.16 8.40 17.36
C PRO A 386 9.57 7.15 18.02
N GLY A 387 10.07 6.79 19.21
CA GLY A 387 9.58 5.64 19.99
C GLY A 387 10.07 4.27 19.51
N ILE A 388 10.88 4.20 18.44
CA ILE A 388 11.38 2.94 17.90
C ILE A 388 12.89 2.85 18.02
N THR A 389 13.35 1.68 18.49
CA THR A 389 14.76 1.30 18.47
C THR A 389 15.05 0.52 17.20
N PHE A 390 15.91 1.06 16.33
CA PHE A 390 16.31 0.36 15.12
C PHE A 390 17.27 -0.80 15.41
N PRO A 391 17.21 -1.90 14.64
CA PRO A 391 18.16 -3.00 14.74
C PRO A 391 19.61 -2.52 14.62
N ALA A 392 20.47 -3.03 15.50
CA ALA A 392 21.91 -2.80 15.38
C ALA A 392 22.42 -3.28 14.02
N GLY A 393 23.26 -2.47 13.38
CA GLY A 393 23.83 -2.81 12.08
C GLY A 393 22.87 -2.69 10.89
N MET A 394 21.69 -2.10 11.05
CA MET A 394 20.74 -1.81 9.95
C MET A 394 21.45 -1.19 8.74
N LEU A 395 21.13 -1.72 7.56
CA LEU A 395 21.61 -1.28 6.26
C LEU A 395 20.81 -0.07 5.77
N SER A 396 21.38 0.69 4.83
CA SER A 396 20.75 1.90 4.26
C SER A 396 20.26 2.90 5.31
N SER A 397 21.04 3.10 6.38
CA SER A 397 20.64 3.95 7.51
C SER A 397 20.62 5.45 7.19
N ARG A 398 21.37 5.85 6.14
CA ARG A 398 21.51 7.23 5.68
C ARG A 398 21.69 7.28 4.18
N VAL A 399 21.10 8.30 3.56
CA VAL A 399 21.29 8.63 2.15
C VAL A 399 21.63 10.12 2.01
N THR A 400 22.57 10.44 1.14
CA THR A 400 22.84 11.84 0.76
C THR A 400 22.68 12.03 -0.74
N LEU A 401 22.07 13.15 -1.13
CA LEU A 401 21.90 13.58 -2.51
C LEU A 401 22.54 14.95 -2.69
N ASP A 402 23.16 15.16 -3.85
CA ASP A 402 23.75 16.42 -4.27
C ASP A 402 23.53 16.60 -5.76
N TRP A 403 22.56 17.45 -6.08
CA TRP A 403 22.15 17.76 -7.43
C TRP A 403 22.62 19.15 -7.82
N TYR A 404 23.34 19.22 -8.93
CA TYR A 404 23.77 20.47 -9.54
C TYR A 404 23.09 20.59 -10.91
N PHE A 405 22.24 21.59 -11.07
CA PHE A 405 21.38 21.73 -12.24
C PHE A 405 21.07 23.17 -12.60
N LYS A 406 20.77 23.39 -13.88
CA LYS A 406 20.26 24.68 -14.34
C LYS A 406 18.75 24.77 -14.07
N ALA A 407 18.33 25.84 -13.40
CA ALA A 407 16.92 26.17 -13.17
C ALA A 407 16.58 27.51 -13.81
N ASP A 408 15.34 27.65 -14.27
CA ASP A 408 14.80 28.86 -14.87
C ASP A 408 13.42 29.14 -14.27
N PRO A 409 13.24 30.21 -13.47
CA PRO A 409 11.95 30.50 -12.83
C PRO A 409 10.81 30.72 -13.83
N ALA A 410 11.10 31.01 -15.10
CA ALA A 410 10.10 31.15 -16.15
C ALA A 410 9.59 29.81 -16.70
N LYS A 411 10.21 28.68 -16.33
CA LYS A 411 9.90 27.35 -16.89
C LYS A 411 9.53 26.36 -15.79
N SER A 412 8.33 25.80 -15.89
CA SER A 412 7.90 24.68 -15.04
C SER A 412 8.42 23.36 -15.60
N ALA A 413 9.33 22.70 -14.90
CA ALA A 413 9.97 21.46 -15.36
C ALA A 413 10.59 20.66 -14.23
N VAL A 414 10.73 19.34 -14.44
CA VAL A 414 11.58 18.49 -13.61
C VAL A 414 13.04 18.85 -13.85
N ALA A 415 13.81 19.01 -12.78
CA ALA A 415 15.23 19.31 -12.88
C ALA A 415 15.94 18.24 -13.73
N PRO A 416 16.90 18.64 -14.59
CA PRO A 416 17.62 17.74 -15.50
C PRO A 416 18.68 16.87 -14.78
N VAL A 417 18.30 16.21 -13.70
CA VAL A 417 19.14 15.38 -12.83
C VAL A 417 18.58 13.97 -12.69
N PHE A 418 19.32 13.10 -12.00
CA PHE A 418 19.05 11.67 -11.87
C PHE A 418 19.09 11.24 -10.40
N LEU A 419 18.38 10.15 -10.13
CA LEU A 419 18.61 9.26 -8.99
C LEU A 419 19.37 8.03 -9.48
N THR A 420 20.05 7.33 -8.57
CA THR A 420 20.74 6.08 -8.87
C THR A 420 20.12 4.92 -8.12
N ARG A 421 19.71 3.87 -8.85
CA ARG A 421 19.31 2.60 -8.26
C ARG A 421 20.51 1.65 -8.27
N PHE A 422 20.85 1.09 -7.10
CA PHE A 422 21.90 0.09 -6.92
C PHE A 422 21.28 -1.28 -6.64
N LEU A 423 21.63 -2.29 -7.45
CA LEU A 423 21.17 -3.66 -7.31
C LEU A 423 22.38 -4.62 -7.32
N PRO A 424 23.01 -4.86 -6.15
CA PRO A 424 24.05 -5.87 -6.00
C PRO A 424 23.51 -7.28 -6.28
N SER A 425 24.30 -8.09 -6.98
CA SER A 425 24.04 -9.51 -7.18
C SER A 425 24.80 -10.39 -6.18
N GLY A 426 24.38 -11.64 -6.02
CA GLY A 426 25.09 -12.63 -5.21
C GLY A 426 25.02 -12.42 -3.69
N LEU A 427 24.23 -11.47 -3.20
CA LEU A 427 24.04 -11.31 -1.76
C LEU A 427 23.19 -12.43 -1.18
N ASN A 428 23.55 -12.93 0.00
CA ASN A 428 22.78 -13.92 0.75
C ASN A 428 21.46 -13.33 1.30
N THR A 429 20.68 -14.14 2.04
CA THR A 429 19.38 -13.73 2.59
C THR A 429 19.46 -12.64 3.66
N ARG A 430 20.64 -12.35 4.22
CA ARG A 430 20.90 -11.23 5.13
C ARG A 430 21.52 -10.02 4.43
N ASN A 431 21.46 -9.98 3.10
CA ASN A 431 22.09 -8.95 2.27
C ASN A 431 23.61 -8.84 2.49
N GLN A 432 24.28 -9.97 2.70
CA GLN A 432 25.73 -10.04 2.85
C GLN A 432 26.40 -10.54 1.57
N ALA A 433 27.50 -9.89 1.18
CA ALA A 433 28.44 -10.41 0.21
C ALA A 433 29.55 -11.20 0.92
N ALA A 434 30.14 -12.16 0.22
CA ALA A 434 31.25 -12.94 0.76
C ALA A 434 32.45 -12.02 1.11
N PRO A 435 33.15 -12.25 2.24
CA PRO A 435 34.39 -11.56 2.60
C PRO A 435 35.44 -11.59 1.48
N ASN A 436 36.18 -10.49 1.31
CA ASN A 436 37.32 -10.38 0.38
C ASN A 436 37.00 -10.73 -1.10
N SER A 437 35.73 -10.70 -1.47
CA SER A 437 35.26 -11.03 -2.82
C SER A 437 35.00 -9.77 -3.67
N THR A 438 34.44 -9.96 -4.86
CA THR A 438 33.90 -8.88 -5.67
C THR A 438 32.40 -9.03 -5.86
N THR A 439 31.65 -7.94 -5.69
CA THR A 439 30.22 -7.87 -5.97
C THR A 439 29.96 -7.08 -7.24
N THR A 440 29.19 -7.65 -8.16
CA THR A 440 28.65 -6.92 -9.30
C THR A 440 27.41 -6.14 -8.86
N VAL A 441 27.39 -4.84 -9.11
CA VAL A 441 26.27 -3.96 -8.81
C VAL A 441 25.69 -3.45 -10.12
N ASN A 442 24.44 -3.80 -10.40
CA ASN A 442 23.69 -3.16 -11.47
C ASN A 442 23.31 -1.75 -11.03
N VAL A 443 23.57 -0.77 -11.89
CA VAL A 443 23.43 0.66 -11.63
C VAL A 443 22.56 1.26 -12.72
N SER A 444 21.46 1.88 -12.32
CA SER A 444 20.54 2.56 -13.24
C SER A 444 20.35 4.02 -12.85
N ALA A 445 20.49 4.92 -13.82
CA ALA A 445 20.13 6.32 -13.66
C ALA A 445 18.63 6.47 -13.94
N VAL A 446 17.85 6.79 -12.90
CA VAL A 446 16.39 6.87 -12.98
C VAL A 446 15.91 8.31 -12.79
N ARG A 447 14.74 8.61 -13.34
CA ARG A 447 14.08 9.91 -13.20
C ARG A 447 12.60 9.70 -12.92
N GLY A 448 12.08 10.42 -11.93
CA GLY A 448 10.67 10.47 -11.58
C GLY A 448 10.28 11.91 -11.21
N SER A 449 8.97 12.15 -11.04
CA SER A 449 8.41 13.45 -10.66
C SER A 449 7.27 13.27 -9.68
N GLN A 450 7.20 14.18 -8.72
CA GLN A 450 6.11 14.34 -7.75
C GLN A 450 4.94 15.13 -8.30
N ASN A 451 5.14 15.92 -9.36
CA ASN A 451 4.13 16.85 -9.84
C ASN A 451 3.71 16.46 -11.27
N PRO A 452 2.45 16.02 -11.49
CA PRO A 452 1.96 15.62 -12.81
C PRO A 452 1.96 16.79 -13.81
N ASP A 453 1.91 18.04 -13.33
CA ASP A 453 1.89 19.24 -14.16
C ASP A 453 3.30 19.70 -14.59
N THR A 454 4.35 19.04 -14.10
CA THR A 454 5.73 19.35 -14.49
C THR A 454 6.22 18.40 -15.57
N LYS A 455 6.75 18.96 -16.66
CA LYS A 455 7.25 18.17 -17.79
C LYS A 455 8.68 17.70 -17.53
N PHE A 456 8.98 16.48 -17.95
CA PHE A 456 10.37 16.02 -18.01
C PHE A 456 11.11 16.71 -19.15
N THR A 457 12.23 17.33 -18.81
CA THR A 457 13.25 17.70 -19.78
C THR A 457 13.85 16.43 -20.41
N LYS A 458 14.06 16.40 -21.73
CA LYS A 458 14.75 15.27 -22.38
C LYS A 458 16.24 15.32 -22.00
N VAL A 459 16.68 14.38 -21.18
CA VAL A 459 18.05 14.31 -20.66
C VAL A 459 18.52 12.86 -20.67
N THR A 460 19.76 12.63 -21.08
CA THR A 460 20.39 11.30 -21.10
C THR A 460 21.67 11.33 -20.28
N ALA A 461 21.88 10.32 -19.44
CA ALA A 461 23.12 10.15 -18.71
C ALA A 461 24.28 9.85 -19.69
N LYS A 462 25.28 10.72 -19.69
CA LYS A 462 26.48 10.64 -20.54
C LYS A 462 27.60 9.87 -19.85
N SER A 463 27.75 10.04 -18.53
CA SER A 463 28.72 9.29 -17.74
C SER A 463 28.15 8.89 -16.40
N VAL A 464 28.55 7.71 -15.93
CA VAL A 464 28.25 7.17 -14.61
C VAL A 464 29.56 6.68 -14.00
N LYS A 465 29.88 7.20 -12.81
CA LYS A 465 31.00 6.74 -11.98
C LYS A 465 30.45 6.19 -10.68
N VAL A 466 31.11 5.17 -10.14
CA VAL A 466 30.74 4.54 -8.87
C VAL A 466 31.96 4.41 -7.99
N TRP A 467 31.78 4.64 -6.70
CA TRP A 467 32.76 4.40 -5.66
C TRP A 467 32.14 3.55 -4.55
N SER A 468 33.01 2.84 -3.85
CA SER A 468 32.67 2.09 -2.65
C SER A 468 33.52 2.56 -1.48
N SER A 469 32.98 2.40 -0.27
CA SER A 469 33.67 2.69 0.98
C SER A 469 33.38 1.60 1.99
N ALA A 470 34.41 1.19 2.74
CA ALA A 470 34.32 0.21 3.82
C ALA A 470 34.41 0.84 5.22
N ASP A 471 34.62 2.16 5.32
CA ASP A 471 34.89 2.89 6.56
C ASP A 471 33.82 3.95 6.88
N GLY A 472 32.60 3.74 6.37
CA GLY A 472 31.47 4.65 6.59
C GLY A 472 31.55 5.93 5.76
N GLY A 473 32.26 5.91 4.63
CA GLY A 473 32.35 7.03 3.70
C GLY A 473 33.48 8.01 3.98
N LYS A 474 34.46 7.65 4.83
CA LYS A 474 35.65 8.47 5.09
C LYS A 474 36.61 8.40 3.91
N THR A 475 36.85 7.21 3.37
CA THR A 475 37.64 6.99 2.15
C THR A 475 36.79 6.34 1.07
N TRP A 476 37.12 6.62 -0.20
CA TRP A 476 36.36 6.14 -1.37
C TRP A 476 37.28 5.50 -2.39
N LYS A 477 36.96 4.26 -2.78
CA LYS A 477 37.66 3.52 -3.84
C LYS A 477 36.79 3.48 -5.08
N ALA A 478 37.35 3.88 -6.22
CA ALA A 478 36.63 3.82 -7.49
C ALA A 478 36.32 2.36 -7.86
N ALA A 479 35.09 2.10 -8.29
CA ALA A 479 34.68 0.83 -8.87
C ALA A 479 34.91 0.86 -10.38
N THR A 480 35.22 -0.29 -10.97
CA THR A 480 35.23 -0.42 -12.43
C THR A 480 33.80 -0.41 -12.93
N VAL A 481 33.43 0.58 -13.75
CA VAL A 481 32.08 0.71 -14.32
C VAL A 481 32.10 0.42 -15.81
N LYS A 482 31.24 -0.49 -16.26
CA LYS A 482 31.02 -0.81 -17.67
C LYS A 482 29.58 -0.55 -18.05
N ARG A 483 29.35 -0.06 -19.28
CA ARG A 483 28.00 0.10 -19.82
C ARG A 483 27.45 -1.28 -20.21
N SER A 484 26.19 -1.54 -19.90
CA SER A 484 25.50 -2.81 -20.13
C SER A 484 24.07 -2.52 -20.61
N GLY A 485 23.87 -2.44 -21.92
CA GLY A 485 22.60 -2.01 -22.51
C GLY A 485 22.27 -0.56 -22.12
N SER A 486 21.07 -0.36 -21.54
CA SER A 486 20.61 0.94 -21.02
C SER A 486 21.09 1.24 -19.59
N ALA A 487 21.78 0.31 -18.94
CA ALA A 487 22.27 0.42 -17.56
C ALA A 487 23.80 0.35 -17.50
N TRP A 488 24.34 0.39 -16.28
CA TRP A 488 25.76 0.21 -15.98
C TRP A 488 25.95 -0.92 -14.99
N GLN A 489 27.13 -1.55 -15.04
CA GLN A 489 27.55 -2.53 -14.05
C GLN A 489 28.83 -2.03 -13.39
N ALA A 490 28.81 -1.93 -12.07
CA ALA A 490 29.98 -1.60 -11.26
C ALA A 490 30.51 -2.85 -10.56
N THR A 491 31.82 -3.09 -10.64
CA THR A 491 32.49 -4.16 -9.88
C THR A 491 33.08 -3.57 -8.61
N VAL A 492 32.58 -4.00 -7.45
CA VAL A 492 32.97 -3.50 -6.14
C VAL A 492 33.77 -4.57 -5.40
N ARG A 493 34.98 -4.22 -4.92
CA ARG A 493 35.77 -5.11 -4.06
C ARG A 493 35.29 -4.99 -2.61
N ASN A 494 34.95 -6.12 -2.01
CA ASN A 494 34.45 -6.21 -0.66
C ASN A 494 35.61 -6.27 0.36
N PRO A 495 35.45 -5.64 1.55
CA PRO A 495 36.39 -5.84 2.66
C PRO A 495 36.22 -7.24 3.29
N ALA A 496 37.02 -7.54 4.31
CA ALA A 496 36.92 -8.80 5.06
C ALA A 496 35.66 -8.86 5.94
N SER A 497 35.16 -7.71 6.41
CA SER A 497 33.98 -7.64 7.28
C SER A 497 33.34 -6.25 7.24
N GLY A 498 32.18 -6.10 7.89
CA GLY A 498 31.50 -4.81 8.05
C GLY A 498 30.42 -4.58 6.99
N ALA A 499 30.36 -3.36 6.45
CA ALA A 499 29.36 -2.98 5.44
C ALA A 499 29.98 -2.05 4.40
N VAL A 500 29.47 -2.13 3.18
CA VAL A 500 29.91 -1.30 2.06
C VAL A 500 28.94 -0.13 1.88
N ALA A 501 29.43 1.09 1.80
CA ALA A 501 28.67 2.24 1.29
C ALA A 501 28.92 2.40 -0.21
N LEU A 502 27.89 2.82 -0.96
CA LEU A 502 27.98 3.04 -2.41
C LEU A 502 27.72 4.50 -2.73
N ARG A 503 28.55 5.08 -3.59
CA ARG A 503 28.40 6.44 -4.13
C ARG A 503 28.37 6.39 -5.64
N SER A 504 27.49 7.15 -6.26
CA SER A 504 27.48 7.40 -7.70
C SER A 504 27.69 8.87 -8.02
N GLU A 505 28.19 9.12 -9.22
CA GLU A 505 28.10 10.39 -9.91
C GLU A 505 27.55 10.15 -11.31
N VAL A 506 26.45 10.82 -11.64
CA VAL A 506 25.85 10.82 -12.97
C VAL A 506 25.95 12.22 -13.57
N LYS A 507 26.44 12.33 -14.81
CA LYS A 507 26.49 13.59 -15.56
C LYS A 507 25.81 13.45 -16.91
N ASP A 508 25.15 14.50 -17.37
CA ASP A 508 24.64 14.62 -18.73
C ASP A 508 25.58 15.43 -19.64
N ALA A 509 25.16 15.68 -20.88
CA ALA A 509 25.92 16.48 -21.83
C ALA A 509 25.84 18.00 -21.57
N ALA A 510 24.85 18.46 -20.82
CA ALA A 510 24.61 19.88 -20.54
C ALA A 510 25.32 20.36 -19.25
N GLY A 511 26.03 19.47 -18.56
CA GLY A 511 26.77 19.76 -17.34
C GLY A 511 25.97 19.56 -16.05
N ASN A 512 24.74 19.06 -16.13
CA ASN A 512 23.99 18.68 -14.94
C ASN A 512 24.65 17.47 -14.28
N ARG A 513 24.66 17.46 -12.95
CA ARG A 513 25.37 16.47 -12.15
C ARG A 513 24.51 16.01 -10.99
N SER A 514 24.53 14.71 -10.74
CA SER A 514 23.85 14.07 -9.61
C SER A 514 24.84 13.20 -8.87
N VAL A 515 25.04 13.47 -7.59
CA VAL A 515 25.82 12.61 -6.70
C VAL A 515 24.87 12.03 -5.66
N GLN A 516 24.89 10.71 -5.52
CA GLN A 516 24.11 10.00 -4.53
C GLN A 516 25.03 9.11 -3.71
N THR A 517 24.84 9.05 -2.40
CA THR A 517 25.52 8.08 -1.52
C THR A 517 24.48 7.35 -0.68
N VAL A 518 24.57 6.02 -0.66
CA VAL A 518 23.84 5.18 0.28
C VAL A 518 24.84 4.56 1.25
N TYR A 519 24.69 4.89 2.54
CA TYR A 519 25.56 4.37 3.60
C TYR A 519 25.10 2.99 4.03
N ARG A 520 26.05 2.08 4.31
CA ARG A 520 25.77 0.68 4.65
C ARG A 520 24.83 0.03 3.62
N ALA A 521 25.15 0.17 2.34
CA ALA A 521 24.34 -0.30 1.23
C ALA A 521 24.10 -1.81 1.28
N TYR A 522 25.12 -2.59 1.62
CA TYR A 522 25.03 -4.03 1.91
C TYR A 522 26.11 -4.44 2.93
N ALA A 523 25.91 -5.60 3.57
CA ALA A 523 26.83 -6.13 4.59
C ALA A 523 27.86 -7.09 3.99
N ILE A 524 28.87 -7.44 4.78
CA ILE A 524 29.83 -8.51 4.50
C ILE A 524 29.71 -9.58 5.57
N GLY A 525 29.67 -10.86 5.19
CA GLY A 525 29.59 -11.98 6.12
C GLY A 525 29.22 -13.30 5.49
#